data_AF-A0A438WHI9-F1
#
_entry.id   AF-A0A438WHI9-F1
#
_cell.length_a   1.000
_cell.length_b   1.000
_cell.length_c   1.000
_cell.angle_alpha   90.00
_cell.angle_beta   90.00
_cell.angle_gamma   90.00
#
_symmetry.space_group_name_H-M   'P 1'
#
loop_
_entity.id
_entity.type
_entity.pdbx_description
1 polymer ?
#
loop_
_entity_poly.entity_id
_entity_poly.type
_entity_poly.pdbx_seq_one_letter_code
_entity_poly.pdbx_strand_id
1 'polypeptide(L)'
;VDGVSFGLKKSQTLCIVGESGSGKSITSLSILGLIEKPGKIVGGSIQFLGQDLLQLKEKQMQKEIRGKKIGMIFQEPMTSLNPSYTVGFQINEVLKIHHPNLNKKERLERVVYELERVGIPHAGDKYHEYPFNLSG
;
A
#
# COMPACT_ATOMS: atom_id res chain seq x y z
N VAL A 1 -10.03 -1.03 19.43
CA VAL A 1 -11.03 -1.83 18.69
C VAL A 1 -11.00 -3.20 19.31
N ASP A 2 -12.16 -3.73 19.65
CA ASP A 2 -12.24 -4.88 20.55
C ASP A 2 -12.93 -6.05 19.85
N GLY A 3 -12.29 -7.22 19.83
CA GLY A 3 -12.90 -8.48 19.40
C GLY A 3 -13.34 -8.57 17.92
N VAL A 4 -12.71 -7.82 17.01
CA VAL A 4 -13.08 -7.84 15.59
C VAL A 4 -12.62 -9.13 14.92
N SER A 5 -13.52 -9.84 14.24
CA SER A 5 -13.22 -11.06 13.48
C SER A 5 -13.98 -11.10 12.16
N PHE A 6 -13.27 -11.30 11.05
CA PHE A 6 -13.83 -11.50 9.72
C PHE A 6 -12.86 -12.27 8.84
N GLY A 7 -13.36 -12.83 7.75
CA GLY A 7 -12.56 -13.50 6.74
C GLY A 7 -12.80 -12.89 5.36
N LEU A 8 -11.75 -12.84 4.54
CA LEU A 8 -11.83 -12.47 3.13
C LEU A 8 -11.35 -13.66 2.30
N LYS A 9 -12.24 -14.26 1.51
CA LYS A 9 -11.85 -15.33 0.58
C LYS A 9 -11.24 -14.75 -0.69
N LYS A 10 -10.50 -15.59 -1.42
CA LYS A 10 -9.96 -15.24 -2.73
C LYS A 10 -11.08 -14.74 -3.65
N SER A 11 -10.80 -13.67 -4.39
CA SER A 11 -11.72 -13.05 -5.36
C SER A 11 -13.02 -12.51 -4.75
N GLN A 12 -13.03 -12.20 -3.46
CA GLN A 12 -14.13 -11.48 -2.81
C GLN A 12 -13.72 -10.04 -2.52
N THR A 13 -14.75 -9.21 -2.34
CA THR A 13 -14.62 -7.84 -1.82
C THR A 13 -15.33 -7.79 -0.48
N LEU A 14 -14.62 -7.37 0.57
CA LEU A 14 -15.20 -7.11 1.88
C LEU A 14 -15.25 -5.60 2.11
N CYS A 15 -16.43 -5.10 2.48
CA CYS A 15 -16.63 -3.72 2.88
C CYS A 15 -16.88 -3.66 4.40
N ILE A 16 -16.15 -2.78 5.09
CA ILE A 16 -16.36 -2.48 6.50
C ILE A 16 -17.02 -1.11 6.58
N VAL A 17 -18.26 -1.08 7.07
CA VAL A 17 -19.08 0.15 7.19
C VAL A 17 -19.36 0.47 8.66
N GLY A 18 -19.60 1.74 8.95
CA GLY A 18 -19.86 2.23 10.30
C GLY A 18 -19.59 3.73 10.41
N GLU A 19 -20.07 4.34 11.49
CA GLU A 19 -19.96 5.78 11.74
C GLU A 19 -18.51 6.26 11.87
N SER A 20 -18.27 7.57 11.76
CA SER A 20 -16.94 8.13 12.05
C SER A 20 -16.47 7.71 13.44
N GLY A 21 -15.19 7.37 13.60
CA GLY A 21 -14.65 6.92 14.89
C GLY A 21 -14.95 5.47 15.31
N SER A 22 -15.78 4.72 14.58
CA SER A 22 -16.08 3.29 14.87
C SER A 22 -14.90 2.31 14.75
N GLY A 23 -13.70 2.79 14.42
CA GLY A 23 -12.50 1.97 14.37
C GLY A 23 -12.21 1.31 13.02
N LYS A 24 -12.96 1.61 11.96
CA LYS A 24 -12.72 1.08 10.59
C LYS A 24 -11.27 1.26 10.13
N SER A 25 -10.74 2.48 10.21
CA SER A 25 -9.37 2.78 9.78
C SER A 25 -8.33 2.03 10.62
N ILE A 26 -8.54 1.95 11.94
CA ILE A 26 -7.67 1.19 12.85
C ILE A 26 -7.70 -0.31 12.53
N THR A 27 -8.88 -0.86 12.22
CA THR A 27 -9.02 -2.25 11.77
C THR A 27 -8.29 -2.50 10.46
N SER A 28 -8.33 -1.57 9.50
CA SER A 28 -7.60 -1.73 8.23
C SER A 28 -6.08 -1.60 8.41
N LEU A 29 -5.62 -0.62 9.20
CA LEU A 29 -4.20 -0.39 9.46
C LEU A 29 -3.56 -1.52 10.27
N SER A 30 -4.31 -2.19 11.15
CA SER A 30 -3.80 -3.30 11.95
C SER A 30 -3.38 -4.49 11.09
N ILE A 31 -4.02 -4.72 9.94
CA ILE A 31 -3.70 -5.81 8.99
C ILE A 31 -2.23 -5.79 8.60
N LEU A 32 -1.69 -4.60 8.33
CA LEU A 32 -0.29 -4.41 7.92
C LEU A 32 0.60 -3.91 9.06
N GLY A 33 0.11 -3.89 10.30
CA GLY A 33 0.87 -3.40 11.46
C GLY A 33 1.25 -1.92 11.34
N LEU A 34 0.37 -1.09 10.77
CA LEU A 34 0.60 0.34 10.54
C LEU A 34 -0.05 1.24 11.61
N ILE A 35 -0.30 0.68 12.80
CA ILE A 35 -0.86 1.45 13.92
C ILE A 35 0.19 2.41 14.46
N GLU A 36 -0.13 3.71 14.47
CA GLU A 36 0.73 4.73 15.04
C GLU A 36 0.73 4.68 16.57
N LYS A 37 1.87 5.06 17.17
CA LYS A 37 1.98 5.18 18.63
C LYS A 37 1.07 6.32 19.12
N PRO A 38 0.44 6.19 20.32
CA PRO A 38 0.63 5.12 21.32
C PRO A 38 -0.21 3.85 21.08
N GLY A 39 -0.92 3.75 19.95
CA GLY A 39 -1.70 2.56 19.59
C GLY A 39 -0.83 1.31 19.48
N LYS A 40 -1.41 0.17 19.84
CA LYS A 40 -0.77 -1.14 19.74
C LYS A 40 -1.80 -2.24 19.49
N ILE A 41 -1.35 -3.30 18.82
CA ILE A 41 -2.12 -4.54 18.67
C ILE A 41 -1.86 -5.37 19.94
N VAL A 42 -2.89 -5.59 20.73
CA VAL A 42 -2.78 -6.23 22.07
C VAL A 42 -3.03 -7.74 22.04
N GLY A 43 -3.52 -8.29 20.93
CA GLY A 43 -3.81 -9.71 20.78
C GLY A 43 -4.50 -10.02 19.45
N GLY A 44 -4.85 -11.31 19.28
CA GLY A 44 -5.41 -11.83 18.04
C GLY A 44 -4.35 -12.37 17.08
N SER A 45 -4.78 -12.67 15.85
CA SER A 45 -3.90 -13.09 14.76
C SER A 45 -4.43 -12.57 13.43
N ILE A 46 -3.56 -12.34 12.45
CA ILE A 46 -3.93 -11.92 11.11
C ILE A 46 -3.38 -12.95 10.13
N GLN A 47 -4.23 -13.89 9.72
CA GLN A 47 -3.85 -15.00 8.85
C GLN A 47 -3.88 -14.59 7.38
N PHE A 48 -2.73 -14.62 6.72
CA PHE A 48 -2.59 -14.36 5.29
C PHE A 48 -1.82 -15.51 4.63
N LEU A 49 -2.48 -16.27 3.76
CA LEU A 49 -1.89 -17.41 3.04
C LEU A 49 -1.15 -18.41 3.95
N GLY A 50 -1.72 -18.70 5.13
CA GLY A 50 -1.14 -19.65 6.11
C GLY A 50 -0.06 -19.05 7.01
N GLN A 51 0.16 -17.74 6.96
CA GLN A 51 1.13 -17.03 7.78
C GLN A 51 0.43 -16.00 8.67
N ASP A 52 0.72 -16.03 9.97
CA ASP A 52 0.29 -14.96 10.89
C ASP A 52 1.18 -13.73 10.71
N LEU A 53 0.61 -12.65 10.19
CA LEU A 53 1.32 -11.41 9.95
C LEU A 53 1.83 -10.75 11.24
N LEU A 54 1.20 -11.00 12.39
CA LEU A 54 1.61 -10.42 13.68
C LEU A 54 2.90 -11.04 14.23
N GLN A 55 3.29 -12.22 13.74
CA GLN A 55 4.53 -12.89 14.14
C GLN A 55 5.73 -12.48 13.28
N LEU A 56 5.50 -11.67 12.22
CA LEU A 56 6.57 -11.23 11.34
C LEU A 56 7.40 -10.13 11.99
N LYS A 57 8.72 -10.26 11.85
CA LYS A 57 9.62 -9.13 12.12
C LYS A 57 9.40 -8.05 11.07
N GLU A 58 9.63 -6.79 11.46
CA GLU A 58 9.44 -5.62 10.59
C GLU A 58 10.11 -5.77 9.21
N LYS A 59 11.34 -6.30 9.17
CA LYS A 59 12.08 -6.54 7.92
C LYS A 59 11.39 -7.57 7.00
N GLN A 60 10.75 -8.59 7.56
CA GLN A 60 10.00 -9.59 6.78
C GLN A 60 8.68 -8.98 6.28
N MET A 61 7.98 -8.25 7.15
CA MET A 61 6.76 -7.52 6.79
C MET A 61 7.02 -6.57 5.60
N GLN A 62 8.12 -5.81 5.64
CA GLN A 62 8.53 -4.91 4.56
C GLN A 62 8.88 -5.66 3.25
N LYS A 63 9.66 -6.75 3.32
CA LYS A 63 10.16 -7.43 2.12
C LYS A 63 9.15 -8.34 1.45
N GLU A 64 8.28 -8.98 2.22
CA GLU A 64 7.44 -10.08 1.75
C GLU A 64 5.97 -9.72 1.63
N ILE A 65 5.49 -8.74 2.41
CA ILE A 65 4.05 -8.45 2.55
C ILE A 65 3.72 -7.08 1.96
N ARG A 66 4.17 -6.01 2.63
CA ARG A 66 3.85 -4.62 2.25
C ARG A 66 4.40 -4.29 0.87
N GLY A 67 3.57 -3.73 0.00
CA GLY A 67 3.94 -3.33 -1.36
C GLY A 67 4.12 -4.50 -2.36
N LYS A 68 4.41 -5.72 -1.88
CA LYS A 68 4.65 -6.89 -2.73
C LYS A 68 3.44 -7.83 -2.86
N LYS A 69 2.77 -8.14 -1.74
CA LYS A 69 1.59 -9.02 -1.71
C LYS A 69 0.32 -8.27 -1.31
N ILE A 70 0.46 -7.23 -0.49
CA ILE A 70 -0.64 -6.38 -0.04
C ILE A 70 -0.26 -4.92 -0.26
N GLY A 71 -1.06 -4.22 -1.06
CA GLY A 71 -1.01 -2.77 -1.23
C GLY A 71 -2.09 -2.10 -0.38
N MET A 72 -1.83 -0.87 0.06
CA MET A 72 -2.78 -0.06 0.80
C MET A 72 -2.89 1.32 0.16
N ILE A 73 -4.13 1.78 -0.06
CA ILE A 73 -4.44 3.14 -0.49
C ILE A 73 -5.06 3.83 0.73
N PHE A 74 -4.44 4.90 1.19
CA PHE A 74 -4.87 5.62 2.39
C PHE A 74 -6.03 6.58 2.08
N GLN A 75 -6.75 7.01 3.13
CA GLN A 75 -7.91 7.90 3.00
C GLN A 75 -7.55 9.26 2.39
N GLU A 76 -6.32 9.74 2.65
CA GLU A 76 -5.75 10.94 2.03
C GLU A 76 -4.66 10.52 1.02
N PRO A 77 -5.03 10.07 -0.19
CA PRO A 77 -4.05 9.55 -1.14
C PRO A 77 -3.05 10.63 -1.59
N MET A 78 -3.47 11.90 -1.63
CA MET A 78 -2.61 13.00 -2.07
C MET A 78 -1.46 13.29 -1.11
N THR A 79 -1.61 13.00 0.19
CA THR A 79 -0.51 13.15 1.17
C THR A 79 0.50 12.01 1.10
N SER A 80 0.18 10.94 0.36
CA SER A 80 1.08 9.80 0.16
C SER A 80 2.19 10.08 -0.85
N LEU A 81 2.06 11.15 -1.66
CA LEU A 81 3.10 11.61 -2.57
C LEU A 81 3.83 12.81 -1.96
N ASN A 82 5.16 12.73 -1.96
CA ASN A 82 6.01 13.85 -1.62
C ASN A 82 6.04 14.84 -2.80
N PRO A 83 5.63 16.12 -2.60
CA PRO A 83 5.52 17.10 -3.68
C PRO A 83 6.89 17.54 -4.25
N SER A 84 7.99 17.26 -3.54
CA SER A 84 9.34 17.60 -3.96
C SER A 84 9.94 16.61 -4.97
N TYR A 85 9.25 15.49 -5.24
CA TYR A 85 9.72 14.45 -6.17
C TYR A 85 8.70 14.19 -7.28
N THR A 86 9.19 13.77 -8.45
CA THR A 86 8.29 13.39 -9.54
C THR A 86 7.51 12.12 -9.21
N VAL A 87 6.36 11.96 -9.85
CA VAL A 87 5.49 10.79 -9.70
C VAL A 87 6.26 9.51 -10.04
N GLY A 88 6.95 9.52 -11.18
CA GLY A 88 7.72 8.37 -11.64
C GLY A 88 8.86 7.98 -10.72
N PHE A 89 9.57 8.97 -10.13
CA PHE A 89 10.63 8.71 -9.17
C PHE A 89 10.13 7.94 -7.95
N GLN A 90 9.01 8.38 -7.38
CA GLN A 90 8.45 7.80 -6.16
C GLN A 90 7.96 6.36 -6.40
N ILE A 91 7.27 6.12 -7.52
CA ILE A 91 6.83 4.75 -7.89
C ILE A 91 8.06 3.86 -8.18
N ASN A 92 9.08 4.38 -8.86
CA ASN A 92 10.32 3.64 -9.12
C ASN A 92 11.07 3.26 -7.84
N GLU A 93 11.09 4.11 -6.80
CA GLU A 93 11.72 3.75 -5.51
C GLU A 93 10.98 2.58 -4.82
N VAL A 94 9.64 2.53 -4.90
CA VAL A 94 8.87 1.36 -4.44
C VAL A 94 9.29 0.10 -5.20
N LEU A 95 9.39 0.16 -6.53
CA LEU A 95 9.84 -0.98 -7.33
C LEU A 95 11.28 -1.40 -6.99
N LYS A 96 12.18 -0.45 -6.74
CA LYS A 96 13.56 -0.73 -6.37
C LYS A 96 13.67 -1.47 -5.03
N ILE A 97 12.82 -1.13 -4.06
CA ILE A 97 12.79 -1.77 -2.74
C ILE A 97 12.22 -3.19 -2.83
N HIS A 98 11.10 -3.37 -3.53
CA HIS A 98 10.35 -4.63 -3.52
C HIS A 98 10.67 -5.58 -4.68
N HIS A 99 11.30 -5.07 -5.75
CA HIS A 99 11.72 -5.80 -6.94
C HIS A 99 13.19 -5.49 -7.29
N PRO A 100 14.15 -5.85 -6.41
CA PRO A 100 15.57 -5.48 -6.56
C PRO A 100 16.25 -6.09 -7.80
N ASN A 101 15.65 -7.13 -8.39
CA ASN A 101 16.16 -7.78 -9.60
C ASN A 101 15.89 -6.96 -10.87
N LEU A 102 14.97 -5.99 -10.82
CA LEU A 102 14.71 -5.11 -11.96
C LEU A 102 15.82 -4.08 -12.08
N ASN A 103 16.42 -3.96 -13.25
CA ASN A 103 17.36 -2.90 -13.56
C ASN A 103 16.63 -1.55 -13.76
N LYS A 104 17.40 -0.47 -13.94
CA LYS A 104 16.83 0.89 -14.06
C LYS A 104 15.84 1.03 -15.23
N LYS A 105 16.15 0.43 -16.37
CA LYS A 105 15.32 0.50 -17.58
C LYS A 105 14.01 -0.28 -17.36
N GLU A 106 14.11 -1.50 -16.84
CA GLU A 106 12.95 -2.35 -16.54
C GLU A 106 12.01 -1.69 -15.54
N ARG A 107 12.53 -1.02 -14.50
CA ARG A 107 11.68 -0.29 -13.56
C ARG A 107 10.97 0.88 -14.21
N LEU A 108 11.64 1.66 -15.07
CA LEU A 108 11.01 2.77 -15.79
C LEU A 108 9.86 2.26 -16.67
N GLU A 109 10.13 1.25 -17.50
CA GLU A 109 9.13 0.62 -18.36
C GLU A 109 7.95 0.10 -17.55
N ARG A 110 8.23 -0.50 -16.38
CA ARG A 110 7.20 -1.00 -15.47
C ARG A 110 6.35 0.11 -14.87
N VAL A 111 6.93 1.26 -14.50
CA VAL A 111 6.16 2.40 -13.99
C VAL A 111 5.25 2.96 -15.08
N VAL A 112 5.78 3.20 -16.27
CA VAL A 112 4.99 3.73 -17.40
C VAL A 112 3.85 2.78 -17.73
N TYR A 113 4.11 1.48 -17.81
CA TYR A 113 3.08 0.46 -18.04
C TYR A 113 1.98 0.48 -16.97
N GLU A 114 2.32 0.62 -15.69
CA GLU A 114 1.30 0.66 -14.63
C GLU A 114 0.48 1.96 -14.67
N LEU A 115 1.10 3.09 -15.01
CA LEU A 115 0.39 4.36 -15.23
C LEU A 115 -0.62 4.24 -16.40
N GLU A 116 -0.21 3.65 -17.51
CA GLU A 116 -1.11 3.38 -18.66
C GLU A 116 -2.26 2.45 -18.26
N ARG A 117 -1.96 1.38 -17.51
CA ARG A 117 -2.94 0.39 -17.06
C ARG A 117 -4.03 0.99 -16.18
N VAL A 118 -3.71 2.00 -15.37
CA VAL A 118 -4.71 2.72 -14.55
C VAL A 118 -5.35 3.91 -15.28
N GLY A 119 -5.08 4.06 -16.58
CA GLY A 119 -5.72 5.06 -17.44
C GLY A 119 -5.13 6.45 -17.37
N ILE A 120 -3.88 6.61 -16.90
CA ILE A 120 -3.20 7.90 -16.91
C ILE A 120 -2.77 8.25 -18.34
N PRO A 121 -3.30 9.33 -18.94
CA PRO A 121 -2.93 9.73 -20.30
C PRO A 121 -1.49 10.22 -20.34
N HIS A 122 -0.81 9.99 -21.46
CA HIS A 122 0.59 10.41 -21.66
C HIS A 122 1.52 9.92 -20.53
N ALA A 123 1.38 8.65 -20.13
CA ALA A 123 2.08 8.07 -18.98
C ALA A 123 3.61 8.27 -18.98
N GLY A 124 4.24 8.25 -20.16
CA GLY A 124 5.66 8.56 -20.31
C GLY A 124 6.01 9.98 -19.86
N ASP A 125 5.18 10.96 -20.21
CA ASP A 125 5.35 12.35 -19.77
C ASP A 125 5.04 12.49 -18.28
N LYS A 126 3.96 11.84 -17.80
CA LYS A 126 3.54 11.86 -16.39
C LYS A 126 4.57 11.26 -15.43
N TYR A 127 5.45 10.37 -15.92
CA TYR A 127 6.60 9.89 -15.14
C TYR A 127 7.48 11.05 -14.63
N HIS A 128 7.64 12.10 -15.43
CA HIS A 128 8.50 13.24 -15.14
C HIS A 128 7.78 14.38 -14.42
N GLU A 129 6.46 14.32 -14.29
CA GLU A 129 5.68 15.37 -13.63
C GLU A 129 5.69 15.25 -12.11
N TYR A 130 5.42 16.37 -11.44
CA TYR A 130 5.23 16.45 -10.00
C TYR A 130 3.76 16.18 -9.62
N PRO A 131 3.49 15.74 -8.38
CA PRO A 131 2.14 15.35 -7.94
C PRO A 131 1.06 16.42 -8.16
N PHE A 132 1.38 17.70 -8.00
CA PHE A 132 0.42 18.80 -8.18
C PHE A 132 0.00 19.04 -9.64
N ASN A 133 0.66 18.39 -10.61
CA ASN A 133 0.26 18.40 -12.02
C ASN A 133 -0.65 17.21 -12.39
N LEU A 134 -0.91 16.30 -11.45
CA LEU A 134 -1.95 15.29 -11.61
C LEU A 134 -3.30 15.88 -11.20
N SER A 135 -4.32 15.73 -12.04
CA SER A 135 -5.71 15.95 -11.62
C SER A 135 -6.10 14.88 -10.61
N GLY A 136 -6.84 15.27 -9.56
CA GLY A 136 -7.42 14.34 -8.59
C GLY A 136 -8.49 13.43 -9.16
#